data_AF-A0A7C6E4X2-F1
#
_entry.id   AF-A0A7C6E4X2-F1
#
_cell.length_a   1.000
_cell.length_b   1.000
_cell.length_c   1.000
_cell.angle_alpha   90.00
_cell.angle_beta   90.00
_cell.angle_gamma   90.00
#
_symmetry.space_group_name_H-M   'P 1'
#
loop_
_entity.id
_entity.type
_entity.pdbx_description
1 polymer ?
#
loop_
_entity_poly.entity_id
_entity_poly.type
_entity_poly.pdbx_seq_one_letter_code
_entity_poly.pdbx_strand_id
1 'polypeptide(L)' 'MRRLRLYLELLRFEHTLFALPFAYGGMLLAAGGWPGGRTFLLVTLAMVGARTMAMALNRLIDWRIDALNPR' A
#
# COMPACT_ATOMS: atom_id res chain seq x y z
N MET A 1 18.12 5.18 -21.08
CA MET A 1 17.46 5.93 -19.97
C MET A 1 15.97 6.23 -20.19
N ARG A 2 15.44 6.25 -21.43
CA ARG A 2 14.02 6.58 -21.70
C ARG A 2 13.01 5.49 -21.29
N ARG A 3 13.40 4.20 -21.38
CA ARG A 3 12.54 3.06 -21.02
C ARG A 3 12.26 2.98 -19.50
N LEU A 4 13.23 3.31 -18.65
CA LEU A 4 13.05 3.34 -17.19
C LEU A 4 12.01 4.36 -16.75
N ARG A 5 11.97 5.55 -17.36
CA ARG A 5 10.93 6.55 -17.11
C ARG A 5 9.54 6.06 -17.50
N LEU A 6 9.41 5.39 -18.65
CA LEU A 6 8.13 4.83 -19.11
C LEU A 6 7.64 3.69 -18.20
N TYR A 7 8.54 2.86 -17.66
CA TYR A 7 8.16 1.86 -16.65
C TYR A 7 7.73 2.47 -15.31
N LEU A 8 8.36 3.59 -14.91
CA LEU A 8 8.02 4.33 -13.69
C LEU A 8 6.72 5.16 -13.82
N GLU A 9 6.34 5.57 -15.03
CA GLU A 9 5.05 6.21 -15.32
C GLU A 9 3.89 5.20 -15.47
N LEU A 10 4.15 4.00 -16.02
CA LEU A 10 3.11 2.96 -16.17
C LEU A 10 2.76 2.29 -14.85
N LEU A 11 3.74 2.14 -13.96
CA LEU A 11 3.46 1.82 -12.57
C LEU A 11 2.90 3.09 -11.95
N ARG A 12 1.57 3.16 -11.80
CA ARG A 12 0.85 4.11 -10.94
C ARG A 12 1.34 4.00 -9.48
N PHE A 13 2.60 4.32 -9.24
CA PHE A 13 3.24 4.39 -7.96
C PHE A 13 2.61 5.50 -7.14
N GLU A 14 2.05 6.54 -7.73
CA GLU A 14 1.53 7.70 -7.01
C GLU A 14 0.56 7.34 -5.87
N HIS A 15 -0.33 6.36 -6.03
CA HIS A 15 -1.28 6.00 -4.97
C HIS A 15 -0.69 5.10 -3.87
N THR A 16 0.34 4.32 -4.18
CA THR A 16 1.02 3.44 -3.22
C THR A 16 2.22 4.15 -2.56
N LEU A 17 2.89 5.03 -3.30
CA LEU A 17 4.03 5.85 -2.92
C LEU A 17 3.65 7.02 -2.04
N PHE A 18 2.37 7.41 -1.97
CA PHE A 18 1.89 8.30 -0.92
C PHE A 18 1.87 7.62 0.45
N ALA A 19 1.54 6.33 0.54
CA ALA A 19 1.42 5.63 1.81
C ALA A 19 2.76 5.04 2.31
N LEU A 20 3.67 4.70 1.40
CA LEU A 20 4.98 4.13 1.70
C LEU A 20 5.87 5.03 2.59
N PRO A 21 5.99 6.36 2.37
CA PRO A 21 6.81 7.22 3.22
C PRO A 21 6.24 7.35 4.64
N PHE A 22 4.92 7.29 4.84
CA PHE A 22 4.33 7.25 6.19
C PHE A 22 4.61 5.91 6.88
N ALA A 23 4.50 4.79 6.14
CA ALA A 23 4.80 3.48 6.69
C ALA A 23 6.29 3.34 7.06
N TYR A 24 7.21 3.77 6.19
CA TYR A 24 8.64 3.73 6.46
C TYR A 24 9.08 4.79 7.48
N GLY A 25 8.47 5.97 7.48
CA GLY A 25 8.69 7.00 8.49
C GLY A 25 8.27 6.51 9.88
N GLY A 26 7.08 5.92 10.00
CA GLY A 26 6.61 5.30 11.23
C GLY A 26 7.49 4.13 11.67
N MET A 27 7.93 3.29 10.72
CA MET A 27 8.87 2.19 10.99
C MET A 27 10.22 2.69 11.54
N LEU A 28 10.81 3.72 10.92
CA LEU A 28 12.09 4.30 11.36
C LEU A 28 11.96 5.01 12.72
N LEU A 29 10.86 5.73 12.94
CA LEU A 29 10.56 6.38 14.22
C LEU A 29 10.35 5.35 15.34
N ALA A 30 9.57 4.30 15.09
CA ALA A 30 9.33 3.23 16.06
C ALA A 30 10.59 2.43 16.40
N ALA A 31 11.49 2.28 15.43
CA ALA A 31 12.76 1.60 15.61
C ALA A 31 13.86 2.49 16.22
N GLY A 32 13.69 3.82 16.22
CA GLY A 32 14.72 4.78 16.61
C GLY A 32 15.97 4.76 15.71
N GLY A 33 15.85 4.28 14.47
CA GLY A 33 16.98 4.02 13.59
C GLY A 33 16.64 2.98 12.51
N TRP A 34 17.66 2.30 11.95
CA TRP A 34 17.45 1.27 10.92
C TRP A 34 17.05 -0.08 11.54
N PRO A 35 15.82 -0.58 11.34
CA PRO A 35 15.33 -1.81 11.98
C PRO A 35 15.78 -3.11 11.30
N GLY A 36 16.63 -3.03 10.27
CA GLY A 36 17.11 -4.18 9.50
C GLY A 36 16.21 -4.58 8.33
N GLY A 37 16.80 -5.27 7.35
CA GLY A 37 16.12 -5.65 6.09
C GLY A 37 14.94 -6.60 6.27
N ARG A 38 14.93 -7.41 7.34
CA ARG A 38 13.82 -8.31 7.67
C ARG A 38 12.57 -7.53 8.08
N THR A 39 12.71 -6.55 8.96
CA THR A 39 11.60 -5.69 9.42
C THR A 39 11.05 -4.87 8.25
N PHE A 40 11.93 -4.35 7.40
CA PHE A 40 11.55 -3.66 6.17
C PHE A 40 10.68 -4.54 5.25
N LEU A 41 11.09 -5.79 5.02
CA LEU A 41 10.32 -6.75 4.22
C LEU A 41 8.96 -7.07 4.87
N LEU A 42 8.93 -7.29 6.18
CA LEU A 42 7.69 -7.56 6.92
C LEU A 42 6.72 -6.38 6.88
N VAL A 43 7.21 -5.15 7.06
CA VAL A 43 6.39 -3.93 6.97
C VAL A 43 5.85 -3.76 5.56
N THR A 44 6.67 -3.97 4.54
CA THR A 44 6.23 -3.91 3.14
C THR A 44 5.14 -4.95 2.85
N LEU A 45 5.35 -6.20 3.30
CA LEU A 45 4.39 -7.29 3.11
C LEU A 45 3.08 -7.01 3.86
N ALA A 46 3.16 -6.53 5.10
CA ALA A 46 2.00 -6.16 5.90
C ALA A 46 1.20 -5.02 5.25
N MET A 47 1.89 -4.03 4.68
CA MET A 47 1.25 -2.90 4.05
C MET A 47 0.51 -3.27 2.75
N VAL A 48 1.11 -4.13 1.93
CA VAL A 48 0.44 -4.68 0.73
C VAL A 48 -0.74 -5.56 1.14
N GLY A 49 -0.55 -6.45 2.12
CA GLY A 49 -1.60 -7.32 2.63
C GLY A 49 -2.77 -6.55 3.23
N ALA A 50 -2.50 -5.54 4.06
CA ALA A 50 -3.51 -4.69 4.67
C ALA A 50 -4.31 -3.90 3.63
N ARG A 51 -3.66 -3.39 2.57
CA ARG A 51 -4.34 -2.69 1.47
C ARG A 51 -5.31 -3.61 0.72
N THR A 52 -4.85 -4.82 0.37
CA THR A 52 -5.67 -5.81 -0.33
C THR A 52 -6.82 -6.31 0.56
N MET A 53 -6.54 -6.56 1.84
CA MET A 53 -7.54 -7.00 2.81
C MET A 53 -8.58 -5.92 3.08
N ALA A 54 -8.18 -4.65 3.18
CA ALA A 54 -9.12 -3.53 3.33
C ALA A 54 -10.07 -3.43 2.13
N MET A 55 -9.56 -3.54 0.89
CA MET A 55 -10.43 -3.54 -0.29
C MET A 55 -11.36 -4.76 -0.35
N ALA A 56 -10.85 -5.94 0.02
CA ALA A 56 -11.66 -7.16 0.06
C ALA A 56 -12.77 -7.08 1.13
N LEU A 57 -12.44 -6.56 2.31
CA LEU A 57 -13.40 -6.38 3.40
C LEU A 57 -14.44 -5.31 3.08
N ASN A 58 -14.04 -4.17 2.51
CA ASN A 58 -14.98 -3.15 2.06
C ASN A 58 -16.00 -3.78 1.08
N ARG A 59 -15.53 -4.58 0.13
CA ARG A 59 -16.42 -5.24 -0.83
C ARG A 59 -17.32 -6.32 -0.21
N LEU A 60 -16.85 -7.02 0.83
CA LEU A 60 -17.64 -8.03 1.52
C LEU A 60 -18.73 -7.40 2.40
N ILE A 61 -18.39 -6.34 3.12
CA ILE A 61 -19.29 -5.64 4.03
C ILE A 61 -20.31 -4.81 3.23
N ASP A 62 -19.81 -4.07 2.24
CA ASP A 62 -20.64 -3.15 1.46
C ASP A 62 -21.41 -3.85 0.34
N TRP A 63 -21.27 -5.17 0.13
CA TRP A 63 -22.00 -5.92 -0.91
C TRP A 63 -23.51 -5.62 -0.91
N ARG A 64 -24.15 -5.58 0.27
CA ARG A 64 -25.58 -5.25 0.38
C ARG A 64 -25.90 -3.81 0.01
N ILE A 65 -24.99 -2.88 0.30
CA ILE A 65 -25.15 -1.45 0.03
C ILE A 65 -24.88 -1.17 -1.46
N ASP A 66 -23.83 -1.77 -2.02
CA ASP A 66 -23.48 -1.72 -3.45
C ASP A 66 -24.56 -2.33 -4.34
N ALA A 67 -25.30 -3.33 -3.84
CA ALA A 67 -26.42 -3.95 -4.57
C ALA A 67 -27.66 -3.04 -4.66
N LEU A 68 -27.79 -2.07 -3.75
CA LEU A 68 -28.88 -1.09 -3.74
C LEU A 68 -28.53 0.17 -4.54
N ASN A 69 -27.30 0.28 -5.05
CA ASN A 69 -26.82 1.46 -5.75
C ASN A 69 -27.15 1.35 -7.26
N PRO A 70 -28.09 2.17 -7.79
CA PRO A 70 -28.49 2.15 -9.20
C PRO A 70 -27.47 2.93 -10.01
N ARG A 71 -26.41 2.26 -10.45
CA ARG A 71 -25.43 2.81 -11.39
C ARG A 71 -25.87 2.56 -12.83
#